data_AF-A0A396ISG4-F1
#
_entry.id   AF-A0A396ISG4-F1
#
_cell.length_a   1.000
_cell.length_b   1.000
_cell.length_c   1.000
_cell.angle_alpha   90.00
_cell.angle_beta   90.00
_cell.angle_gamma   90.00
#
_symmetry.space_group_name_H-M   'P 1'
#
loop_
_entity.id
_entity.type
_entity.pdbx_description
1 polymer ?
#
loop_
_entity_poly.entity_id
_entity_poly.type
_entity_poly.pdbx_seq_one_letter_code
_entity_poly.pdbx_strand_id
1 'polypeptide(L)'
;MRSRSGEKEWLEIKLSTLWALQQENSIFPSLWLSYFYLTPTLKRCFAFCAMFPKDTKIDKEELTHLWMANGFISSRENLEVEDVGSMVWNELCQKSFFQDA
;
A
#
# COMPACT_ATOMS: atom_id res chain seq x y z
N MET A 1 0.55 4.79 9.76
CA MET A 1 1.98 5.03 10.10
C MET A 1 2.36 4.42 11.46
N ARG A 2 2.25 3.10 11.67
CA ARG A 2 2.57 2.46 12.98
C ARG A 2 3.54 1.28 12.93
N SER A 3 4.45 1.20 11.95
CA SER A 3 5.51 0.17 11.96
C SER A 3 6.93 0.74 11.97
N ARG A 4 7.10 2.06 12.04
CA ARG A 4 8.42 2.72 12.08
C ARG A 4 8.54 3.53 13.36
N SER A 5 9.33 3.03 14.30
CA SER A 5 9.54 3.62 15.63
C SER A 5 11.00 4.03 15.87
N GLY A 6 11.91 3.69 14.96
CA GLY A 6 13.33 4.00 15.09
C GLY A 6 13.68 5.40 14.61
N GLU A 7 14.43 6.16 15.41
CA GLU A 7 14.92 7.50 15.07
C GLU A 7 15.63 7.55 13.70
N LYS A 8 16.43 6.52 13.39
CA LYS A 8 17.13 6.40 12.11
C LYS A 8 16.17 6.36 10.91
N GLU A 9 15.08 5.60 11.02
CA GLU A 9 14.09 5.50 9.94
C GLU A 9 13.37 6.83 9.71
N TRP A 10 13.12 7.58 10.79
CA TRP A 10 12.54 8.92 10.71
C TRP A 10 13.50 9.94 10.11
N LEU A 11 14.80 9.85 10.42
CA LEU A 11 15.84 10.67 9.81
C LEU A 11 15.97 10.39 8.31
N GLU A 12 15.90 9.13 7.88
CA GLU A 12 15.89 8.77 6.46
C GLU A 12 14.68 9.35 5.73
N ILE A 13 13.49 9.28 6.34
CA ILE A 13 12.29 9.92 5.77
C ILE A 13 12.52 11.42 5.66
N LYS A 14 12.97 12.09 6.74
CA LYS A 14 13.20 13.54 6.78
C LYS A 14 14.20 14.01 5.72
N LEU A 15 15.25 13.23 5.48
CA LEU A 15 16.33 13.56 4.55
C LEU A 15 16.10 13.04 3.12
N SER A 16 14.95 12.42 2.85
CA SER A 16 14.67 11.82 1.55
C SER A 16 14.66 12.86 0.43
N THR A 17 15.37 12.59 -0.66
CA THR A 17 15.35 13.43 -1.87
C THR A 17 13.98 13.48 -2.53
N LEU A 18 13.07 12.58 -2.17
CA LEU A 18 11.68 12.55 -2.65
C LEU A 18 10.89 13.80 -2.23
N TRP A 19 11.27 14.49 -1.15
CA TRP A 19 10.69 15.78 -0.77
C TRP A 19 10.95 16.88 -1.79
N ALA A 20 12.06 16.78 -2.54
CA ALA A 20 12.45 17.76 -3.56
C ALA A 20 11.76 17.53 -4.91
N LEU A 21 10.93 16.49 -5.04
CA LEU A 21 10.05 16.27 -6.20
C LEU A 21 8.93 17.31 -6.17
N GLN A 22 9.25 18.56 -6.53
CA GLN A 22 8.28 19.62 -6.70
C GLN A 22 7.41 19.31 -7.92
N GLN A 23 6.20 18.85 -7.66
CA GLN A 23 5.08 18.98 -8.59
C GLN A 23 4.17 20.10 -8.09
N GLU A 24 3.31 20.64 -8.94
CA GLU A 24 2.35 21.72 -8.61
C GLU A 24 1.44 21.37 -7.41
N ASN A 25 1.41 20.10 -6.99
CA ASN A 25 0.59 19.58 -5.91
C ASN A 25 1.41 19.35 -4.63
N SER A 26 1.16 20.18 -3.61
CA SER A 26 1.88 20.18 -2.33
C SER A 26 1.78 18.86 -1.53
N ILE A 27 0.78 18.03 -1.83
CA ILE A 27 0.53 16.74 -1.16
C ILE A 27 1.33 15.59 -1.82
N PHE A 28 1.75 15.75 -3.07
CA PHE A 28 2.37 14.67 -3.85
C PHE A 28 3.63 14.08 -3.21
N PRO A 29 4.58 14.86 -2.66
CA PRO A 29 5.77 14.31 -2.00
C PRO A 29 5.42 13.37 -0.84
N SER A 30 4.42 13.72 -0.04
CA SER A 30 3.97 12.90 1.10
C SER A 30 3.31 11.59 0.64
N LEU A 31 2.49 11.63 -0.41
CA LEU A 31 1.90 10.41 -0.98
C LEU A 31 2.98 9.51 -1.58
N TRP A 32 3.94 10.10 -2.30
CA TRP A 32 5.03 9.37 -2.91
C TRP A 32 5.91 8.68 -1.87
N LEU A 33 6.22 9.36 -0.77
CA LEU A 33 6.95 8.77 0.36
C LEU A 33 6.17 7.63 1.01
N SER A 34 4.89 7.82 1.29
CA SER A 34 4.03 6.77 1.83
C SER A 34 4.06 5.52 0.94
N TYR A 35 4.00 5.69 -0.39
CA TYR A 35 4.07 4.58 -1.33
C TYR A 35 5.48 3.98 -1.40
N PHE A 36 6.52 4.82 -1.42
CA PHE A 36 7.92 4.38 -1.53
C PHE A 36 8.33 3.44 -0.40
N TYR A 37 7.81 3.64 0.81
CA TYR A 37 8.13 2.80 1.97
C TYR A 37 7.20 1.58 2.16
N LEU A 38 6.29 1.32 1.23
CA LEU A 38 5.56 0.05 1.19
C LEU A 38 6.48 -1.12 0.82
N THR A 39 6.18 -2.30 1.35
CA THR A 39 6.84 -3.55 0.92
C THR A 39 6.50 -3.84 -0.55
N PRO A 40 7.33 -4.62 -1.28
CA PRO A 40 7.09 -4.91 -2.69
C PRO A 40 5.69 -5.50 -2.97
N THR A 41 5.20 -6.37 -2.08
CA THR A 41 3.86 -6.98 -2.18
C THR A 41 2.76 -5.91 -2.08
N LEU A 42 2.82 -5.04 -1.06
CA LEU A 42 1.82 -3.98 -0.88
C LEU A 42 1.84 -2.98 -2.04
N LYS A 43 3.03 -2.60 -2.54
CA LYS A 43 3.17 -1.73 -3.71
C LYS A 43 2.44 -2.30 -4.91
N ARG A 44 2.69 -3.58 -5.22
CA ARG A 44 2.08 -4.26 -6.37
C ARG A 44 0.56 -4.36 -6.22
N CYS A 45 0.09 -4.77 -5.04
CA CYS A 45 -1.34 -4.90 -4.74
C CYS A 45 -2.07 -3.55 -4.83
N PHE A 46 -1.49 -2.49 -4.26
CA PHE A 46 -2.06 -1.14 -4.34
C PHE A 46 -1.99 -0.56 -5.76
N ALA A 47 -0.89 -0.72 -6.47
CA ALA A 47 -0.74 -0.22 -7.84
C ALA A 47 -1.77 -0.83 -8.81
N PHE A 48 -2.19 -2.07 -8.58
CA PHE A 48 -3.27 -2.70 -9.34
C PHE A 48 -4.59 -1.93 -9.26
N CYS A 49 -4.82 -1.20 -8.15
CA CYS A 49 -6.04 -0.41 -8.00
C CYS A 49 -6.16 0.73 -9.02
N ALA A 50 -5.07 1.11 -9.69
CA ALA A 50 -5.10 2.09 -10.78
C ALA A 50 -5.82 1.59 -12.05
N MET A 51 -6.13 0.29 -12.13
CA MET A 51 -6.92 -0.29 -13.23
C MET A 51 -8.42 -0.03 -13.09
N PHE A 52 -8.90 0.26 -11.87
CA PHE A 52 -10.30 0.61 -11.68
C PHE A 52 -10.56 2.05 -12.15
N PRO A 53 -11.76 2.33 -12.72
CA PRO A 53 -12.16 3.70 -13.01
C PRO A 53 -12.09 4.59 -11.76
N LYS A 54 -11.88 5.88 -11.97
CA LYS A 54 -11.89 6.86 -10.89
C LYS A 54 -13.21 6.78 -10.11
N ASP A 55 -13.14 6.95 -8.80
CA ASP A 55 -14.28 6.97 -7.86
C ASP A 55 -15.04 5.63 -7.75
N THR A 56 -14.42 4.53 -8.20
CA THR A 56 -14.95 3.17 -8.02
C THR A 56 -14.90 2.76 -6.55
N LYS A 57 -16.00 2.20 -6.03
CA LYS A 57 -16.01 1.52 -4.74
C LYS A 57 -15.34 0.16 -4.90
N ILE A 58 -14.26 -0.04 -4.16
CA ILE A 58 -13.48 -1.26 -4.19
C ILE A 58 -14.00 -2.19 -3.10
N ASP A 59 -14.49 -3.36 -3.48
CA ASP A 59 -14.84 -4.43 -2.55
C ASP A 59 -13.58 -5.22 -2.14
N LYS A 60 -13.45 -5.53 -0.85
CA LYS A 60 -12.27 -6.20 -0.29
C LYS A 60 -12.13 -7.62 -0.84
N GLU A 61 -13.22 -8.36 -0.93
CA GLU A 61 -13.23 -9.77 -1.30
C GLU A 61 -12.94 -9.90 -2.81
N GLU A 62 -13.60 -9.06 -3.62
CA GLU A 62 -13.32 -8.96 -5.05
C GLU A 62 -11.85 -8.61 -5.33
N LEU A 63 -11.33 -7.58 -4.66
CA LEU A 63 -9.94 -7.17 -4.86
C LEU A 63 -8.95 -8.27 -4.43
N THR A 64 -9.25 -8.98 -3.34
CA THR A 64 -8.43 -10.09 -2.87
C THR A 64 -8.36 -11.20 -3.92
N HIS A 65 -9.50 -11.61 -4.49
CA HIS A 65 -9.51 -12.59 -5.57
C HIS A 65 -8.74 -12.12 -6.81
N LEU A 66 -8.82 -10.83 -7.15
CA LEU A 66 -8.05 -10.27 -8.28
C LEU A 66 -6.54 -10.32 -8.01
N TRP A 67 -6.09 -10.04 -6.78
CA TRP A 67 -4.69 -10.22 -6.42
C TRP A 67 -4.23 -11.67 -6.48
N MET A 68 -5.10 -12.62 -6.11
CA MET A 68 -4.84 -14.06 -6.21
C MET A 68 -4.70 -14.49 -7.67
N ALA A 69 -5.67 -14.12 -8.51
CA ALA A 69 -5.70 -14.48 -9.93
C ALA A 69 -4.48 -13.94 -10.70
N ASN A 70 -3.97 -12.77 -10.30
CA ASN A 70 -2.76 -12.17 -10.88
C ASN A 70 -1.46 -12.65 -10.22
N GLY A 71 -1.51 -13.54 -9.24
CA GLY A 71 -0.34 -14.08 -8.54
C GLY A 71 0.44 -13.03 -7.74
N PHE A 72 -0.21 -11.96 -7.29
CA PHE A 72 0.42 -10.93 -6.46
C PHE A 72 0.58 -11.37 -5.01
N ILE A 73 -0.32 -12.24 -4.58
CA ILE A 73 -0.28 -12.92 -3.30
C ILE A 73 -0.31 -14.43 -3.54
N SER A 74 0.29 -15.17 -2.61
CA SER A 74 0.33 -16.63 -2.60
C SER A 74 0.15 -17.10 -1.17
N SER A 75 -0.20 -18.37 -0.99
CA SER A 75 -0.25 -18.99 0.33
C SER A 75 1.11 -18.93 1.01
N ARG A 76 1.09 -18.96 2.34
CA ARG A 76 2.26 -19.11 3.19
C ARG A 76 2.07 -20.33 4.06
N GLU A 77 3.14 -20.87 4.64
CA GLU A 77 3.19 -22.17 5.33
C GLU A 77 1.90 -22.58 6.07
N ASN A 78 1.33 -21.69 6.88
CA ASN A 78 0.13 -21.94 7.68
C ASN A 78 -1.03 -20.96 7.39
N LEU A 79 -1.02 -20.28 6.24
CA LEU A 79 -2.03 -19.28 5.89
C LEU A 79 -2.55 -19.54 4.48
N GLU A 80 -3.88 -19.56 4.36
CA GLU A 80 -4.54 -19.59 3.07
C GLU A 80 -4.31 -18.27 2.33
N VAL A 81 -4.53 -18.27 1.02
CA VAL A 81 -4.23 -17.09 0.20
C VAL A 81 -5.14 -15.92 0.59
N GLU A 82 -6.36 -16.23 1.00
CA GLU A 82 -7.39 -15.35 1.50
C GLU A 82 -6.96 -14.68 2.82
N ASP A 83 -6.29 -15.42 3.72
CA ASP A 83 -5.69 -14.88 4.93
C ASP A 83 -4.60 -13.86 4.59
N VAL A 84 -3.73 -14.22 3.64
CA VAL A 84 -2.66 -13.33 3.15
C VAL A 84 -3.26 -12.07 2.52
N GLY A 85 -4.33 -12.21 1.74
CA GLY A 85 -5.08 -11.10 1.16
C GLY A 85 -5.66 -10.16 2.23
N SER A 86 -6.26 -10.73 3.28
CA SER A 86 -6.75 -9.95 4.42
C SER A 86 -5.63 -9.22 5.16
N MET A 87 -4.45 -9.83 5.32
CA MET A 87 -3.29 -9.16 5.90
C MET A 87 -2.81 -7.97 5.05
N VAL A 88 -2.73 -8.14 3.73
CA VAL A 88 -2.39 -7.08 2.77
C VAL A 88 -3.38 -5.92 2.86
N TRP A 89 -4.69 -6.23 2.81
CA TRP A 89 -5.75 -5.23 2.96
C TRP A 89 -5.61 -4.45 4.26
N ASN A 90 -5.52 -5.15 5.39
CA ASN A 90 -5.44 -4.54 6.72
C ASN A 90 -4.20 -3.65 6.85
N GLU A 91 -3.06 -4.06 6.30
CA GLU A 91 -1.85 -3.24 6.33
C GLU A 91 -1.99 -1.96 5.47
N LEU A 92 -2.66 -2.05 4.32
CA LEU A 92 -2.98 -0.87 3.49
C LEU A 92 -3.95 0.08 4.22
N CYS A 93 -4.98 -0.43 4.91
CA CYS A 93 -5.86 0.39 5.76
C CYS A 93 -5.07 1.08 6.89
N GLN A 94 -4.19 0.36 7.59
CA GLN A 94 -3.34 0.93 8.67
C GLN A 94 -2.36 2.01 8.18
N LYS A 95 -2.04 2.00 6.89
CA LYS A 95 -1.21 3.01 6.22
C LYS A 95 -2.04 4.07 5.48
N SER A 96 -3.36 4.05 5.64
CA SER A 96 -4.31 5.01 5.07
C SER A 96 -4.38 5.00 3.53
N PHE A 97 -4.03 3.88 2.90
CA PHE A 97 -4.20 3.68 1.46
C PHE A 97 -5.63 3.27 1.11
N PHE A 98 -6.30 2.56 2.01
CA PHE A 98 -7.73 2.28 1.94
C PHE A 98 -8.44 2.95 3.12
N GLN A 99 -9.70 3.30 2.89
CA GLN A 99 -10.62 3.80 3.89
C GLN A 99 -11.68 2.73 4.10
N ASP A 100 -11.90 2.33 5.35
CA ASP A 100 -13.05 1.52 5.70
C ASP A 100 -14.32 2.38 5.56
N ALA A 101 -15.40 1.77 5.06
CA ALA A 101 -16.70 2.43 4.88
C ALA A 101 -17.43 2.64 6.21
#